data_AF-W0EH63-F1
#
_entry.id   AF-W0EH63-F1
#
_cell.length_a   1.000
_cell.length_b   1.000
_cell.length_c   1.000
_cell.angle_alpha   90.00
_cell.angle_beta   90.00
_cell.angle_gamma   90.00
#
_symmetry.space_group_name_H-M   'P 1'
#
loop_
_entity.id
_entity.type
_entity.pdbx_description
1 polymer ?
#
loop_
_entity_poly.entity_id
_entity_poly.type
_entity_poly.pdbx_seq_one_letter_code
_entity_poly.pdbx_strand_id
1 'polypeptide(L)'
;MKKIKSINELYIEYAFIILAIYIFAFLFALKYQIDLLILTTAFTIIVLSIMLLIAEKFIWGKGLPLKCKRSPYGFIEFHIGKLCNNKPTCLISNFIDITFIAIKEKKDILIDTWLISKESIIKYFGDSAEFLEPRFLQKLANKMNKRKFPEKAGNEDFRCIIHVTKLSNQQIVRLSEYKNKIIVAEKRREKSKKKKVV
;
A
#
# COMPACT_ATOMS: atom_id res chain seq x y z
N MET A 1 13.42 4.87 -17.58
CA MET A 1 12.60 5.24 -16.40
C MET A 1 11.85 4.01 -15.89
N LYS A 2 11.87 3.72 -14.58
CA LYS A 2 11.03 2.65 -13.99
C LYS A 2 9.56 3.05 -14.11
N LYS A 3 8.67 2.12 -14.50
CA LYS A 3 7.22 2.36 -14.47
C LYS A 3 6.79 2.49 -13.01
N ILE A 4 6.24 3.65 -12.63
CA ILE A 4 5.71 3.89 -11.28
C ILE A 4 4.21 3.57 -11.32
N LYS A 5 3.87 2.39 -10.80
CA LYS A 5 2.49 1.90 -10.78
C LYS A 5 2.22 1.16 -9.47
N SER A 6 1.13 1.53 -8.81
CA SER A 6 0.72 0.88 -7.57
C SER A 6 0.08 -0.48 -7.85
N ILE A 7 0.05 -1.35 -6.85
CA ILE A 7 -0.56 -2.67 -6.96
C ILE A 7 -2.07 -2.54 -7.09
N ASN A 8 -2.67 -1.49 -6.51
CA ASN A 8 -4.09 -1.19 -6.67
C ASN A 8 -4.40 -0.81 -8.12
N GLU A 9 -3.56 0.00 -8.77
CA GLU A 9 -3.69 0.28 -10.21
C GLU A 9 -3.58 -1.00 -11.03
N LEU A 10 -2.68 -1.91 -10.65
CA LEU A 10 -2.53 -3.20 -11.31
C LEU A 10 -3.79 -4.07 -11.16
N TYR A 11 -4.36 -4.18 -9.96
CA TYR A 11 -5.61 -4.92 -9.73
C TYR A 11 -6.78 -4.34 -10.54
N ILE A 12 -6.91 -3.01 -10.57
CA ILE A 12 -7.99 -2.35 -11.32
C ILE A 12 -7.82 -2.56 -12.82
N GLU A 13 -6.60 -2.43 -13.35
CA GLU A 13 -6.34 -2.69 -14.76
C GLU A 13 -6.64 -4.15 -15.14
N TYR A 14 -6.25 -5.13 -14.31
CA TYR A 14 -6.64 -6.52 -14.53
C TYR A 14 -8.16 -6.70 -14.48
N ALA A 15 -8.87 -6.04 -13.56
CA ALA A 15 -10.32 -6.09 -13.51
C ALA A 15 -10.97 -5.55 -14.79
N PHE A 16 -10.44 -4.46 -15.37
CA PHE A 16 -10.91 -3.95 -16.66
C PHE A 16 -10.64 -4.90 -17.81
N ILE A 17 -9.47 -5.53 -17.88
CA ILE A 17 -9.13 -6.52 -18.91
C ILE A 17 -10.09 -7.70 -18.82
N ILE A 18 -10.33 -8.21 -17.61
CA ILE A 18 -11.26 -9.31 -17.35
C ILE A 18 -12.68 -8.94 -17.76
N LEU A 19 -13.14 -7.74 -17.39
CA LEU A 19 -14.45 -7.24 -17.80
C LEU A 19 -14.58 -7.14 -19.33
N ALA A 20 -13.55 -6.68 -20.02
CA ALA A 20 -13.53 -6.60 -21.48
C ALA A 20 -13.60 -8.00 -22.13
N ILE A 21 -12.84 -8.97 -21.60
CA ILE A 21 -12.92 -10.38 -22.01
C ILE A 21 -14.34 -10.89 -21.81
N TYR A 22 -15.00 -10.57 -20.69
CA TYR A 22 -16.39 -10.96 -20.45
C TYR A 22 -17.38 -10.37 -21.44
N ILE A 23 -17.27 -9.06 -21.73
CA ILE A 23 -18.13 -8.42 -22.72
C ILE A 23 -17.95 -9.09 -24.09
N PHE A 24 -16.70 -9.33 -24.51
CA PHE A 24 -16.42 -9.97 -25.79
C PHE A 24 -16.94 -11.41 -25.84
N ALA A 25 -16.71 -12.19 -24.79
CA ALA A 25 -17.17 -13.57 -24.71
C ALA A 25 -18.71 -13.66 -24.65
N PHE A 26 -19.37 -12.74 -23.95
CA PHE A 26 -20.82 -12.61 -23.95
C PHE A 26 -21.37 -12.31 -25.36
N LEU A 27 -20.78 -11.33 -26.06
CA LEU A 27 -21.17 -11.01 -27.44
C LEU A 27 -20.95 -12.20 -28.39
N PHE A 28 -19.91 -13.00 -28.17
CA PHE A 28 -19.65 -14.21 -28.95
C PHE A 28 -20.63 -15.35 -28.62
N ALA A 29 -21.04 -15.50 -27.37
CA ALA A 29 -22.00 -16.52 -26.95
C ALA A 29 -23.46 -16.19 -27.31
N LEU A 30 -23.79 -14.93 -27.60
CA LEU A 30 -25.04 -14.62 -28.29
C LEU A 30 -25.12 -15.32 -29.67
N LYS A 31 -23.98 -15.73 -30.23
CA LYS A 31 -23.87 -16.44 -31.52
C LYS A 31 -23.58 -17.95 -31.39
N TYR A 32 -23.07 -18.43 -30.26
CA TYR A 32 -22.64 -19.82 -30.04
C TYR A 32 -23.12 -20.36 -28.69
N GLN A 33 -23.35 -21.68 -28.59
CA GLN A 33 -23.94 -22.36 -27.41
C GLN A 33 -23.46 -21.82 -26.05
N ILE A 34 -24.42 -21.32 -25.27
CA ILE A 34 -24.25 -20.60 -24.00
C ILE A 34 -23.48 -21.43 -22.94
N ASP A 35 -23.60 -22.75 -22.96
CA ASP A 35 -23.01 -23.64 -21.95
C ASP A 35 -21.47 -23.62 -21.94
N LEU A 36 -20.85 -23.57 -23.12
CA LEU A 36 -19.38 -23.49 -23.23
C LEU A 36 -18.83 -22.14 -22.74
N LEU A 37 -19.61 -21.06 -22.90
CA LEU A 37 -19.25 -19.76 -22.36
C LEU A 37 -19.26 -19.76 -20.83
N ILE A 38 -20.29 -20.36 -20.22
CA ILE A 38 -20.41 -20.43 -18.76
C ILE A 38 -19.22 -21.18 -18.17
N LEU A 39 -18.85 -22.32 -18.77
CA LEU A 39 -17.74 -23.15 -18.29
C LEU A 39 -16.38 -22.44 -18.41
N THR A 40 -16.09 -21.82 -19.57
CA THR A 40 -14.83 -21.08 -19.80
C THR A 40 -14.73 -19.83 -18.90
N THR A 41 -15.86 -19.16 -18.68
CA THR A 41 -15.99 -18.06 -17.72
C THR A 41 -15.65 -18.50 -16.31
N ALA A 42 -16.30 -19.57 -15.81
CA ALA A 42 -16.08 -20.06 -14.45
C ALA A 42 -14.61 -20.50 -14.25
N PHE A 43 -14.03 -21.22 -15.21
CA PHE A 43 -12.64 -21.64 -15.17
C PHE A 43 -11.68 -20.43 -15.08
N THR A 44 -11.92 -19.39 -15.89
CA THR A 44 -11.09 -18.18 -15.88
C THR A 44 -11.14 -17.47 -14.52
N ILE A 45 -12.33 -17.35 -13.91
CA ILE A 45 -12.48 -16.77 -12.56
C ILE A 45 -11.66 -17.54 -11.54
N ILE A 46 -11.73 -18.88 -11.58
CA ILE A 46 -11.04 -19.74 -10.62
C ILE A 46 -9.52 -19.58 -10.76
N VAL A 47 -8.98 -19.72 -11.97
CA VAL A 47 -7.54 -19.61 -12.23
C VAL A 47 -7.02 -18.25 -11.80
N LEU A 48 -7.75 -17.18 -12.13
CA LEU A 48 -7.32 -15.82 -11.83
C LEU A 48 -7.40 -15.51 -10.34
N SER A 49 -8.44 -16.01 -9.66
CA SER A 49 -8.56 -15.93 -8.20
C SER A 49 -7.41 -16.64 -7.49
N ILE A 50 -7.02 -17.83 -7.95
CA ILE A 50 -5.88 -18.59 -7.40
C ILE A 50 -4.57 -17.83 -7.62
N MET A 51 -4.33 -17.32 -8.84
CA MET A 51 -3.15 -16.51 -9.16
C MET A 51 -3.01 -15.29 -8.23
N LEU A 52 -4.11 -14.56 -8.01
CA LEU A 52 -4.12 -13.39 -7.13
C LEU A 52 -3.88 -13.77 -5.66
N LEU A 53 -4.47 -14.87 -5.18
CA LEU A 53 -4.26 -15.37 -3.82
C LEU A 53 -2.80 -15.77 -3.59
N ILE A 54 -2.19 -16.47 -4.55
CA ILE A 54 -0.77 -16.86 -4.47
C ILE A 54 0.12 -15.61 -4.46
N ALA A 55 -0.12 -14.67 -5.38
CA ALA A 55 0.63 -13.43 -5.48
C ALA A 55 0.54 -12.61 -4.18
N GLU A 56 -0.66 -12.44 -3.63
CA GLU A 56 -0.88 -11.66 -2.41
C GLU A 56 -0.21 -12.31 -1.18
N LYS A 57 -0.41 -13.61 -0.97
CA LYS A 57 0.00 -14.30 0.26
C LYS A 57 1.48 -14.69 0.27
N PHE A 58 2.03 -15.11 -0.87
CA PHE A 58 3.37 -15.71 -0.92
C PHE A 58 4.44 -14.80 -1.50
N ILE A 59 4.07 -13.86 -2.38
CA ILE A 59 5.05 -13.07 -3.14
C ILE A 59 5.07 -11.61 -2.64
N TRP A 60 3.91 -10.99 -2.55
CA TRP A 60 3.82 -9.55 -2.34
C TRP A 60 3.87 -9.17 -0.84
N GLY A 61 3.21 -9.90 0.06
CA GLY A 61 3.14 -9.53 1.49
C GLY A 61 4.19 -10.16 2.42
N LYS A 62 4.92 -11.19 2.01
CA LYS A 62 5.70 -12.04 2.94
C LYS A 62 6.75 -11.25 3.72
N GLY A 63 6.66 -11.22 5.04
CA GLY A 63 7.65 -10.54 5.90
C GLY A 63 7.59 -9.01 5.86
N LEU A 64 6.53 -8.42 5.28
CA LEU A 64 6.23 -7.01 5.44
C LEU A 64 5.20 -6.81 6.57
N PRO A 65 5.30 -5.71 7.33
CA PRO A 65 4.28 -5.37 8.31
C PRO A 65 2.93 -5.04 7.65
N LEU A 66 1.85 -5.44 8.32
CA LEU A 66 0.46 -5.17 7.95
C LEU A 66 0.11 -5.61 6.52
N LYS A 67 -0.53 -4.72 5.75
CA LYS A 67 -0.98 -4.94 4.37
C LYS A 67 0.00 -4.37 3.33
N CYS A 68 1.22 -4.02 3.73
CA CYS A 68 2.23 -3.53 2.80
C CYS A 68 2.61 -4.62 1.79
N LYS A 69 2.94 -4.23 0.55
CA LYS A 69 3.13 -5.17 -0.56
C LYS A 69 4.39 -4.83 -1.34
N ARG A 70 5.15 -5.84 -1.77
CA ARG A 70 6.21 -5.68 -2.77
C ARG A 70 5.57 -5.58 -4.14
N SER A 71 5.73 -4.43 -4.78
CA SER A 71 5.29 -4.19 -6.14
C SER A 71 6.19 -4.97 -7.12
N PRO A 72 5.64 -5.57 -8.18
CA PRO A 72 6.46 -6.15 -9.25
C PRO A 72 7.33 -5.11 -9.96
N TYR A 73 7.04 -3.81 -9.80
CA TYR A 73 7.81 -2.71 -10.38
C TYR A 73 9.02 -2.28 -9.52
N GLY A 74 9.36 -3.05 -8.48
CA GLY A 74 10.57 -2.84 -7.67
C GLY A 74 10.40 -1.88 -6.49
N PHE A 75 9.16 -1.63 -6.07
CA PHE A 75 8.83 -0.82 -4.90
C PHE A 75 8.35 -1.67 -3.73
N ILE A 76 8.49 -1.16 -2.51
CA ILE A 76 7.68 -1.59 -1.38
C ILE A 76 6.55 -0.58 -1.20
N GLU A 77 5.31 -1.02 -1.40
CA GLU A 77 4.14 -0.17 -1.26
C GLU A 77 3.67 -0.15 0.19
N PHE A 78 3.61 1.06 0.74
CA PHE A 78 3.10 1.29 2.08
C PHE A 78 1.58 1.39 2.06
N HIS A 79 0.91 0.42 2.70
CA HIS A 79 -0.54 0.37 2.80
C HIS A 79 -0.96 0.41 4.27
N ILE A 80 -1.84 1.34 4.62
CA ILE A 80 -2.35 1.46 5.99
C ILE A 80 -3.36 0.34 6.24
N GLY A 81 -2.99 -0.59 7.12
CA GLY A 81 -3.88 -1.67 7.55
C GLY A 81 -4.91 -1.19 8.58
N LYS A 82 -6.03 -1.91 8.70
CA LYS A 82 -7.11 -1.64 9.68
C LYS A 82 -6.59 -1.48 11.11
N LEU A 83 -5.51 -2.19 11.46
CA LEU A 83 -4.88 -2.16 12.80
C LEU A 83 -4.28 -0.79 13.16
N CYS A 84 -3.92 0.03 12.17
CA CYS A 84 -3.44 1.40 12.38
C CYS A 84 -4.52 2.46 12.22
N ASN A 85 -5.78 2.07 11.95
CA ASN A 85 -6.89 3.02 11.95
C ASN A 85 -6.95 3.70 13.32
N ASN A 86 -6.89 5.03 13.32
CA ASN A 86 -6.97 5.89 14.51
C ASN A 86 -5.78 5.81 15.47
N LYS A 87 -4.67 5.17 15.09
CA LYS A 87 -3.44 5.10 15.90
C LYS A 87 -2.24 5.67 15.12
N PRO A 88 -1.97 6.98 15.23
CA PRO A 88 -0.84 7.61 14.55
C PRO A 88 0.51 6.96 14.85
N THR A 89 0.72 6.48 16.08
CA THR A 89 1.95 5.78 16.47
C THR A 89 2.13 4.46 15.74
N CYS A 90 1.04 3.71 15.51
CA CYS A 90 1.04 2.49 14.70
C CYS A 90 1.49 2.81 13.28
N LEU A 91 0.89 3.85 12.66
CA LEU A 91 1.23 4.24 11.29
C LEU A 91 2.72 4.57 11.16
N ILE A 92 3.25 5.41 12.06
CA ILE A 92 4.66 5.83 11.97
C ILE A 92 5.61 4.67 12.27
N SER A 93 5.30 3.83 13.26
CA SER A 93 6.12 2.65 13.58
C SER A 93 6.23 1.70 12.39
N ASN A 94 5.09 1.35 11.78
CA ASN A 94 5.07 0.47 10.60
C ASN A 94 5.78 1.10 9.40
N PHE A 95 5.69 2.41 9.25
CA PHE A 95 6.37 3.13 8.19
C PHE A 95 7.90 3.09 8.34
N ILE A 96 8.40 3.22 9.57
CA ILE A 96 9.83 3.07 9.86
C ILE A 96 10.28 1.63 9.64
N ASP A 97 9.50 0.63 10.05
CA ASP A 97 9.80 -0.78 9.81
C ASP A 97 9.93 -1.08 8.31
N ILE A 98 8.99 -0.58 7.51
CA ILE A 98 9.05 -0.66 6.05
C ILE A 98 10.30 0.02 5.52
N THR A 99 10.68 1.18 6.05
CA THR A 99 11.88 1.89 5.61
C THR A 99 13.14 1.07 5.83
N PHE A 100 13.29 0.41 6.98
CA PHE A 100 14.43 -0.47 7.24
C PHE A 100 14.44 -1.71 6.34
N ILE A 101 13.28 -2.32 6.09
CA ILE A 101 13.18 -3.44 5.15
C ILE A 101 13.56 -2.98 3.74
N ALA A 102 13.09 -1.80 3.32
CA ALA A 102 13.38 -1.21 2.03
C ALA A 102 14.88 -0.92 1.84
N ILE A 103 15.56 -0.41 2.89
CA ILE A 103 17.03 -0.27 2.96
C ILE A 103 17.71 -1.62 2.74
N LYS A 104 17.32 -2.64 3.51
CA LYS A 104 17.91 -3.99 3.41
C LYS A 104 17.72 -4.60 2.01
N GLU A 105 16.55 -4.40 1.41
CA GLU A 105 16.21 -4.93 0.09
C GLU A 105 16.67 -4.05 -1.08
N LYS A 106 17.23 -2.86 -0.80
CA LYS A 106 17.57 -1.84 -1.82
C LYS A 106 16.39 -1.51 -2.74
N LYS A 107 15.19 -1.38 -2.17
CA LYS A 107 13.96 -1.03 -2.88
C LYS A 107 13.47 0.33 -2.43
N ASP A 108 12.91 1.09 -3.37
CA ASP A 108 12.26 2.36 -3.05
C ASP A 108 10.88 2.11 -2.44
N ILE A 109 10.37 3.06 -1.67
CA ILE A 109 9.06 2.97 -1.04
C ILE A 109 8.07 3.79 -1.86
N LEU A 110 6.93 3.21 -2.22
CA LEU A 110 5.84 3.91 -2.88
C LEU A 110 4.69 4.11 -1.89
N ILE A 111 4.20 5.34 -1.80
CA ILE A 111 3.14 5.73 -0.89
C ILE A 111 2.10 6.52 -1.69
N ASP A 112 0.87 6.02 -1.72
CA ASP A 112 -0.27 6.79 -2.17
C ASP A 112 -1.09 7.18 -0.94
N THR A 113 -1.09 8.48 -0.59
CA THR A 113 -1.71 8.92 0.67
C THR A 113 -2.29 10.33 0.59
N TRP A 114 -3.20 10.58 1.51
CA TRP A 114 -3.75 11.88 1.91
C TRP A 114 -3.78 12.01 3.44
N LEU A 115 -3.41 10.94 4.16
CA LEU A 115 -3.46 10.89 5.62
C LEU A 115 -2.25 11.55 6.29
N ILE A 116 -1.13 11.66 5.57
CA ILE A 116 0.12 12.26 6.02
C ILE A 116 0.35 13.50 5.16
N SER A 117 0.78 14.62 5.74
CA SER A 117 1.06 15.83 4.96
C SER A 117 2.41 15.74 4.23
N LYS A 118 2.57 16.47 3.12
CA LYS A 118 3.83 16.54 2.36
C LYS A 118 4.98 17.04 3.25
N GLU A 119 4.72 18.04 4.08
CA GLU A 119 5.69 18.66 5.00
C GLU A 119 6.19 17.65 6.03
N SER A 120 5.30 16.77 6.52
CA SER A 120 5.66 15.72 7.46
C SER A 120 6.63 14.74 6.83
N ILE A 121 6.43 14.37 5.55
CA ILE A 121 7.35 13.50 4.83
C ILE A 121 8.69 14.20 4.59
N ILE A 122 8.67 15.45 4.10
CA ILE A 122 9.89 16.24 3.85
C ILE A 122 10.72 16.39 5.14
N LYS A 123 10.07 16.60 6.29
CA LYS A 123 10.77 16.70 7.59
C LYS A 123 11.65 15.50 7.91
N TYR A 124 11.21 14.28 7.55
CA TYR A 124 11.94 13.05 7.86
C TYR A 124 12.84 12.59 6.71
N PHE A 125 12.43 12.82 5.46
CA PHE A 125 13.05 12.23 4.26
C PHE A 125 13.77 13.27 3.38
N GLY A 126 13.51 14.57 3.55
CA GLY A 126 14.15 15.64 2.76
C GLY A 126 14.12 15.33 1.26
N ASP A 127 15.28 15.49 0.62
CA ASP A 127 15.46 15.29 -0.82
C ASP A 127 15.39 13.82 -1.29
N SER A 128 15.25 12.87 -0.35
CA SER A 128 14.98 11.47 -0.70
C SER A 128 13.52 11.22 -1.06
N ALA A 129 12.61 12.16 -0.76
CA ALA A 129 11.20 12.08 -1.12
C ALA A 129 10.92 12.80 -2.45
N GLU A 130 10.37 12.06 -3.43
CA GLU A 130 9.86 12.58 -4.69
C GLU A 130 8.33 12.57 -4.66
N PHE A 131 7.71 13.72 -4.94
CA PHE A 131 6.26 13.87 -4.96
C PHE A 131 5.74 13.92 -6.38
N LEU A 132 4.71 13.12 -6.65
CA LEU A 132 4.07 12.97 -7.93
C LEU A 132 2.55 13.10 -7.76
N GLU A 133 1.89 13.49 -8.84
CA GLU A 133 0.44 13.48 -8.90
C GLU A 133 -0.07 12.03 -8.98
N PRO A 134 -1.06 11.62 -8.16
CA PRO A 134 -1.68 10.31 -8.29
C PRO A 134 -2.42 10.20 -9.62
N ARG A 135 -2.36 9.02 -10.25
CA ARG A 135 -3.14 8.78 -11.47
C ARG A 135 -4.63 8.72 -11.17
N PHE A 136 -5.44 8.85 -12.21
CA PHE A 136 -6.90 8.84 -12.13
C PHE A 136 -7.46 7.68 -11.29
N LEU A 137 -7.01 6.45 -11.53
CA LEU A 137 -7.47 5.27 -10.77
C LEU A 137 -7.12 5.35 -9.29
N GLN A 138 -5.95 5.88 -8.96
CA GLN A 138 -5.52 6.07 -7.58
C GLN A 138 -6.31 7.20 -6.91
N LYS A 139 -6.61 8.31 -7.62
CA LYS A 139 -7.50 9.36 -7.12
C LYS A 139 -8.88 8.81 -6.79
N LEU A 140 -9.42 7.93 -7.63
CA LEU A 140 -10.71 7.26 -7.37
C LEU A 140 -10.63 6.37 -6.12
N ALA A 141 -9.59 5.55 -5.99
CA ALA A 141 -9.37 4.70 -4.82
C ALA A 141 -9.22 5.53 -3.52
N ASN A 142 -8.51 6.66 -3.59
CA ASN A 142 -8.37 7.57 -2.45
C ASN A 142 -9.70 8.21 -2.09
N LYS A 143 -10.49 8.68 -3.07
CA LYS A 143 -11.83 9.25 -2.84
C LYS A 143 -12.76 8.28 -2.12
N MET A 144 -12.73 6.98 -2.48
CA MET A 144 -13.49 5.95 -1.77
C MET A 144 -13.00 5.75 -0.33
N ASN A 145 -11.69 5.75 -0.11
CA ASN A 145 -11.11 5.56 1.22
C ASN A 145 -11.24 6.80 2.13
N LYS A 146 -11.33 8.01 1.56
CA LYS A 146 -11.57 9.26 2.31
C LYS A 146 -12.84 9.24 3.15
N ARG A 147 -13.86 8.48 2.73
CA ARG A 147 -15.08 8.24 3.51
C ARG A 147 -14.83 7.60 4.88
N LYS A 148 -13.69 6.92 5.07
CA LYS A 148 -13.34 6.24 6.34
C LYS A 148 -12.65 7.16 7.36
N PHE A 149 -12.08 8.30 6.93
CA PHE A 149 -11.48 9.29 7.83
C PHE A 149 -11.90 10.71 7.42
N PRO A 150 -13.14 11.11 7.75
CA PRO A 150 -13.68 12.40 7.35
C PRO A 150 -12.85 13.58 7.88
N GLU A 151 -12.24 13.45 9.07
CA GLU A 151 -11.42 14.52 9.66
C GLU A 151 -10.15 14.88 8.86
N LYS A 152 -9.73 14.01 7.93
CA LYS A 152 -8.57 14.25 7.05
C LYS A 152 -8.98 14.39 5.58
N ALA A 153 -10.28 14.33 5.26
CA ALA A 153 -10.74 14.25 3.86
C ALA A 153 -10.38 15.47 3.01
N GLY A 154 -10.16 16.63 3.64
CA GLY A 154 -9.74 17.88 2.98
C GLY A 154 -8.28 17.89 2.50
N ASN A 155 -7.45 16.91 2.91
CA ASN A 155 -6.06 16.85 2.49
C ASN A 155 -5.93 16.50 0.99
N GLU A 156 -4.96 17.13 0.32
CA GLU A 156 -4.59 16.83 -1.06
C GLU A 156 -4.07 15.40 -1.18
N ASP A 157 -4.52 14.69 -2.22
CA ASP A 157 -4.01 13.36 -2.56
C ASP A 157 -2.65 13.49 -3.26
N PHE A 158 -1.65 12.76 -2.80
CA PHE A 158 -0.36 12.70 -3.48
C PHE A 158 0.24 11.30 -3.51
N ARG A 159 1.10 11.09 -4.51
CA ARG A 159 1.99 9.95 -4.62
C ARG A 159 3.37 10.39 -4.15
N CYS A 160 3.98 9.63 -3.26
CA CYS A 160 5.33 9.89 -2.77
C CYS A 160 6.19 8.65 -3.03
N ILE A 161 7.36 8.86 -3.60
CA ILE A 161 8.42 7.85 -3.70
C ILE A 161 9.51 8.24 -2.72
N ILE A 162 9.92 7.31 -1.86
CA ILE A 162 11.11 7.51 -1.03
C ILE A 162 12.23 6.70 -1.64
N HIS A 163 13.20 7.42 -2.19
CA HIS A 163 14.41 6.85 -2.75
C HIS A 163 15.34 6.44 -1.63
N VAL A 164 15.35 5.15 -1.34
CA VAL A 164 16.13 4.59 -0.24
C VAL A 164 17.63 4.79 -0.46
N THR A 165 18.06 4.83 -1.71
CA THR A 165 19.46 5.11 -2.11
C THR A 165 19.91 6.54 -1.84
N LYS A 166 18.96 7.48 -1.68
CA LYS A 166 19.25 8.89 -1.34
C LYS A 166 19.18 9.18 0.16
N LEU A 167 18.88 8.19 0.99
CA LEU A 167 18.84 8.37 2.45
C LEU A 167 20.25 8.55 3.00
N SER A 168 20.48 9.68 3.65
CA SER A 168 21.71 9.92 4.40
C SER A 168 21.76 9.07 5.67
N ASN A 169 22.99 8.74 6.11
CA ASN A 169 23.20 8.04 7.38
C ASN A 169 22.56 8.78 8.57
N GLN A 170 22.57 10.12 8.55
CA GLN A 170 21.93 10.92 9.60
C GLN A 170 20.41 10.71 9.63
N GLN A 171 19.75 10.62 8.47
CA GLN A 171 18.31 10.32 8.42
C GLN A 171 18.01 8.92 8.96
N ILE A 172 18.82 7.93 8.59
CA ILE A 172 18.68 6.55 9.09
C ILE A 172 18.81 6.49 10.62
N VAL A 173 19.81 7.18 11.18
CA VAL A 173 20.00 7.28 12.64
C VAL A 173 18.79 7.95 13.30
N ARG A 174 18.30 9.08 12.77
CA ARG A 174 17.10 9.76 13.31
C ARG A 174 15.86 8.88 13.28
N LEU A 175 15.66 8.09 12.22
CA LEU A 175 14.54 7.14 12.13
C LEU A 175 14.66 6.05 13.19
N SER A 176 15.87 5.55 13.43
CA SER A 176 16.16 4.56 14.49
C SER A 176 15.88 5.12 15.90
N GLU A 177 16.35 6.33 16.18
CA GLU A 177 16.06 7.03 17.43
C GLU A 177 14.56 7.25 17.64
N TYR A 178 13.85 7.65 16.58
CA TYR A 178 12.41 7.86 16.64
C TYR A 178 11.65 6.56 16.92
N LYS A 179 12.06 5.46 16.28
CA LYS A 179 11.53 4.12 16.57
C LYS A 179 11.72 3.74 18.04
N ASN A 180 12.92 3.95 18.58
CA ASN A 180 13.21 3.68 19.99
C ASN A 180 12.33 4.52 20.92
N LYS A 181 12.10 5.80 20.60
CA LYS A 181 11.18 6.68 21.36
C LYS A 181 9.74 6.14 21.35
N ILE A 182 9.25 5.66 20.21
CA ILE A 182 7.92 5.02 20.12
C ILE A 182 7.85 3.79 21.03
N ILE A 183 8.82 2.87 20.92
CA ILE A 183 8.85 1.63 21.71
C ILE A 183 8.86 1.93 23.22
N VAL A 184 9.67 2.89 23.66
CA VAL A 184 9.73 3.29 25.08
C VAL A 184 8.41 3.90 25.53
N ALA A 185 7.78 4.75 24.71
CA ALA A 185 6.49 5.36 25.03
C ALA A 185 5.36 4.32 25.14
N GLU A 186 5.35 3.32 24.25
CA GLU A 186 4.37 2.23 24.28
C GLU A 186 4.53 1.36 25.53
N LYS A 187 5.77 0.97 25.87
CA LYS A 187 6.05 0.23 27.12
C LYS A 187 5.62 1.00 28.38
N ARG A 188 5.83 2.32 28.41
CA ARG A 188 5.37 3.18 29.53
C ARG A 188 3.85 3.20 29.63
N ARG A 189 3.14 3.30 28.50
CA ARG A 189 1.66 3.26 28.46
C ARG A 189 1.12 1.92 28.96
N GLU A 190 1.70 0.81 28.56
CA GLU A 190 1.30 -0.52 29.03
C GLU A 190 1.48 -0.69 30.54
N LYS A 191 2.62 -0.25 31.09
CA LYS A 191 2.84 -0.25 32.54
C LYS A 191 1.80 0.59 33.28
N SER A 192 1.45 1.76 32.75
CA SER A 192 0.45 2.64 33.38
C SER A 192 -0.96 2.05 33.36
N LYS A 193 -1.33 1.29 32.31
CA LYS A 193 -2.61 0.59 32.25
C LYS A 193 -2.68 -0.54 33.27
N LYS A 194 -1.61 -1.32 33.43
CA LYS A 194 -1.56 -2.42 34.42
C LYS A 194 -1.70 -1.91 35.87
N LYS A 195 -1.17 -0.73 36.18
CA LYS A 195 -1.32 -0.09 37.51
C LYS A 195 -2.72 0.43 37.84
N LYS A 196 -3.59 0.63 36.83
CA LYS A 196 -4.96 1.12 37.03
C LYS A 196 -6.01 0.02 37.20
N VAL A 197 -5.60 -1.24 37.03
CA VAL A 197 -6.48 -2.42 37.12
C VAL A 197 -6.29 -3.15 38.46
N VAL A 198 -5.45 -2.60 39.36
CA VAL A 198 -5.22 -3.08 40.72
C VAL A 198 -5.80 -2.06 41.69
#